data_AF-A0A443Z6Y3-F1
#
_entry.id   AF-A0A443Z6Y3-F1
#
_cell.length_a   1.000
_cell.length_b   1.000
_cell.length_c   1.000
_cell.angle_alpha   90.00
_cell.angle_beta   90.00
_cell.angle_gamma   90.00
#
_symmetry.space_group_name_H-M   'P 1'
#
loop_
_entity.id
_entity.type
_entity.pdbx_description
1 polymer ?
#
loop_
_entity_poly.entity_id
_entity_poly.type
_entity_poly.pdbx_seq_one_letter_code
_entity_poly.pdbx_strand_id
1 'polypeptide(L)'
;MTLNPTLKERIEAEINALEQRIKRLNINEEQFSDWFDSQLFSQDATTPADYISELRQHLRSLTNPTTTARSQWLSERVAHQLSALHQAVRWHEQRL
;
A
#
# COMPACT_ATOMS: atom_id res chain seq x y z
N MET A 1 -6.31 -20.32 4.12
CA MET A 1 -4.84 -20.24 4.00
C MET A 1 -4.36 -19.13 4.92
N THR A 2 -3.51 -19.42 5.89
CA THR A 2 -2.87 -18.42 6.74
C THR A 2 -1.61 -17.89 6.04
N LEU A 3 -1.46 -16.56 5.98
CA LEU A 3 -0.28 -15.92 5.40
C LEU A 3 0.99 -16.37 6.15
N ASN A 4 2.07 -16.70 5.42
CA ASN A 4 3.35 -17.09 6.03
C ASN A 4 3.87 -15.92 6.92
N PRO A 5 4.20 -16.15 8.21
CA PRO A 5 4.67 -15.11 9.12
C PRO A 5 5.88 -14.33 8.58
N THR A 6 6.84 -15.01 7.96
CA THR A 6 8.04 -14.38 7.39
C THR A 6 7.69 -13.50 6.18
N LEU A 7 6.69 -13.90 5.38
CA LEU A 7 6.23 -13.07 4.27
C LEU A 7 5.53 -11.81 4.80
N LYS A 8 4.70 -11.96 5.84
CA LYS A 8 4.04 -10.83 6.50
C LYS A 8 5.06 -9.81 6.99
N GLU A 9 6.06 -10.25 7.75
CA GLU A 9 7.10 -9.37 8.30
C GLU A 9 7.87 -8.63 7.20
N ARG A 10 8.16 -9.30 6.08
CA ARG A 10 8.80 -8.67 4.93
C ARG A 10 7.93 -7.59 4.30
N ILE A 11 6.64 -7.87 4.10
CA ILE A 11 5.69 -6.89 3.56
C ILE A 11 5.54 -5.71 4.54
N GLU A 12 5.45 -5.96 5.85
CA GLU A 12 5.40 -4.89 6.86
C GLU A 12 6.65 -4.02 6.84
N ALA A 13 7.84 -4.62 6.73
CA ALA A 13 9.09 -3.87 6.60
C ALA A 13 9.14 -3.02 5.33
N GLU A 14 8.62 -3.53 4.22
CA GLU A 14 8.53 -2.82 2.95
C GLU A 14 7.56 -1.63 3.01
N ILE A 15 6.39 -1.82 3.63
CA ILE A 15 5.43 -0.73 3.88
C ILE A 15 6.07 0.35 4.77
N ASN A 16 6.82 -0.04 5.81
CA ASN A 16 7.50 0.91 6.68
C ASN A 16 8.56 1.72 5.90
N ALA A 17 9.31 1.08 5.01
CA ALA A 17 10.29 1.77 4.16
C ALA A 17 9.62 2.74 3.19
N LEU A 18 8.49 2.36 2.58
CA LEU A 18 7.70 3.25 1.72
C LEU A 18 7.17 4.45 2.50
N GLU A 19 6.62 4.25 3.69
CA GLU A 19 6.12 5.34 4.54
C GLU A 19 7.24 6.35 4.87
N GLN A 20 8.44 5.87 5.21
CA GLN A 20 9.58 6.74 5.49
C GLN A 20 10.02 7.54 4.26
N ARG A 21 10.04 6.91 3.08
CA ARG A 21 10.38 7.59 1.81
C ARG A 21 9.35 8.66 1.48
N ILE A 22 8.06 8.35 1.56
CA ILE A 22 6.96 9.30 1.37
C ILE A 22 7.10 10.51 2.30
N LYS A 23 7.34 10.27 3.60
CA LYS A 23 7.55 11.34 4.59
C LYS A 23 8.76 12.21 4.24
N ARG A 24 9.86 11.61 3.78
CA ARG A 24 11.08 12.34 3.39
C ARG A 24 10.88 13.20 2.14
N LEU A 25 10.11 12.70 1.18
CA LEU A 25 9.82 13.40 -0.07
C LEU A 25 8.87 14.58 0.12
N ASN A 26 8.18 14.66 1.27
CA ASN A 26 7.21 15.71 1.60
C ASN A 26 6.22 15.94 0.44
N ILE A 27 5.68 14.83 -0.10
CA ILE A 27 4.78 14.87 -1.25
C ILE A 27 3.47 15.51 -0.83
N ASN A 28 3.07 16.58 -1.52
CA ASN A 28 1.78 17.23 -1.29
C ASN A 28 0.63 16.34 -1.74
N GLU A 29 -0.48 16.38 -1.01
CA GLU A 29 -1.70 15.59 -1.21
C GLU A 29 -2.21 15.66 -2.66
N GLU A 30 -2.30 16.88 -3.21
CA GLU A 30 -2.76 17.13 -4.59
C GLU A 30 -1.91 16.47 -5.68
N GLN A 31 -0.62 16.23 -5.41
CA GLN A 31 0.27 15.58 -6.40
C GLN A 31 0.21 14.06 -6.34
N PHE A 32 -0.38 13.51 -5.28
CA PHE A 32 -0.37 12.08 -4.99
C PHE A 32 -1.73 11.43 -5.30
N SER A 33 -2.84 12.18 -5.18
CA SER A 33 -4.19 11.66 -5.47
C SER A 33 -4.41 11.26 -6.93
N ASP A 34 -3.78 11.99 -7.87
CA ASP A 34 -3.89 11.70 -9.31
C ASP A 34 -3.08 10.49 -9.77
N TRP A 35 -2.23 9.94 -8.89
CA TRP A 35 -1.33 8.85 -9.22
C TRP A 35 -1.96 7.46 -9.11
N PHE A 36 -3.09 7.35 -8.41
CA PHE A 36 -3.71 6.07 -8.10
C PHE A 36 -5.07 5.91 -8.74
N ASP A 37 -5.29 4.74 -9.32
CA ASP A 37 -6.62 4.35 -9.79
C ASP A 37 -7.59 4.21 -8.61
N SER A 38 -8.77 4.82 -8.71
CA SER A 38 -9.89 4.69 -7.76
C SER A 38 -10.36 3.25 -7.52
N GLN A 39 -9.96 2.30 -8.37
CA GLN A 39 -10.22 0.87 -8.17
C GLN A 39 -9.23 0.22 -7.20
N LEU A 40 -8.04 0.81 -7.02
CA LEU A 40 -6.95 0.27 -6.20
C LEU A 40 -7.03 0.75 -4.75
N PHE A 41 -7.34 2.02 -4.52
CA PHE A 41 -7.49 2.62 -3.19
C PHE A 41 -8.90 3.16 -2.97
N SER A 42 -9.28 3.36 -1.70
CA SER A 42 -10.53 4.01 -1.34
C SER A 42 -10.58 5.43 -1.91
N GLN A 43 -11.78 5.88 -2.28
CA GLN A 43 -12.01 7.27 -2.71
C GLN A 43 -11.82 8.27 -1.56
N ASP A 44 -11.88 7.80 -0.32
CA ASP A 44 -11.64 8.60 0.88
C ASP A 44 -10.14 8.82 1.13
N ALA A 45 -9.26 8.10 0.44
CA ALA A 45 -7.81 8.27 0.60
C ALA A 45 -7.33 9.44 -0.27
N THR A 46 -6.98 10.54 0.40
CA THR A 46 -6.54 11.79 -0.25
C THR A 46 -5.08 12.11 0.04
N THR A 47 -4.53 11.55 1.10
CA THR A 47 -3.15 11.81 1.51
C THR A 47 -2.26 10.58 1.32
N PRO A 48 -0.93 10.76 1.14
CA PRO A 48 0.01 9.65 1.12
C PRO A 48 -0.07 8.73 2.34
N ALA A 49 -0.46 9.26 3.50
CA ALA A 49 -0.63 8.50 4.73
C ALA A 49 -1.87 7.59 4.68
N ASP A 50 -2.95 8.01 4.01
CA ASP A 50 -4.18 7.23 3.90
C ASP A 50 -3.96 5.97 3.07
N TYR A 51 -3.24 6.06 1.96
CA TYR A 51 -2.89 4.90 1.13
C TYR A 51 -2.06 3.87 1.89
N ILE A 52 -1.11 4.31 2.71
CA ILE A 52 -0.29 3.44 3.57
C ILE A 52 -1.16 2.80 4.67
N SER A 53 -2.09 3.57 5.25
CA SER A 53 -3.03 3.09 6.27
C SER A 53 -3.93 1.99 5.70
N GLU A 54 -4.53 2.21 4.54
CA GLU A 54 -5.38 1.24 3.85
C GLU A 54 -4.61 -0.05 3.53
N LEU A 55 -3.40 0.07 2.99
CA LEU A 55 -2.54 -1.08 2.70
C LEU A 55 -2.25 -1.92 3.96
N ARG A 56 -1.95 -1.27 5.10
CA ARG A 56 -1.77 -1.96 6.38
C ARG A 56 -3.05 -2.65 6.85
N GLN A 57 -4.21 -2.04 6.65
CA GLN A 57 -5.49 -2.65 7.00
C GLN A 57 -5.77 -3.91 6.16
N HIS A 58 -5.48 -3.87 4.86
CA HIS A 58 -5.61 -5.05 3.99
C HIS A 58 -4.63 -6.17 4.38
N LEU A 59 -3.38 -5.82 4.70
CA LEU A 59 -2.40 -6.81 5.19
C LEU A 59 -2.84 -7.44 6.52
N ARG A 60 -3.35 -6.66 7.47
CA ARG A 60 -3.92 -7.20 8.71
C ARG A 60 -5.11 -8.12 8.43
N SER A 61 -5.96 -7.75 7.48
CA SER A 61 -7.12 -8.56 7.08
C SER A 61 -6.72 -9.89 6.45
N LEU A 62 -5.59 -9.95 5.73
CA LEU A 62 -5.01 -11.21 5.23
C LEU A 62 -4.54 -12.15 6.33
N THR A 63 -4.17 -11.61 7.49
CA THR A 63 -3.68 -12.41 8.63
C THR A 63 -4.81 -12.98 9.49
N ASN A 64 -6.04 -12.51 9.30
CA ASN A 64 -7.22 -13.01 9.98
C ASN A 64 -7.89 -14.16 9.20
N PRO A 65 -8.58 -15.09 9.88
CA PRO A 65 -9.33 -16.15 9.21
C PRO A 65 -10.38 -15.58 8.26
N THR A 66 -10.30 -15.94 6.99
CA THR A 66 -11.25 -15.53 5.94
C THR A 66 -11.39 -16.64 4.88
N THR A 67 -12.33 -16.49 3.95
CA THR A 67 -12.50 -17.42 2.82
C THR A 67 -11.31 -17.36 1.87
N THR A 68 -11.00 -18.48 1.20
CA THR A 68 -9.90 -18.55 0.23
C THR A 68 -10.03 -17.50 -0.88
N ALA A 69 -11.24 -17.30 -1.41
CA ALA A 69 -11.51 -16.29 -2.43
C ALA A 69 -11.19 -14.87 -1.93
N ARG A 70 -11.56 -14.55 -0.68
CA ARG A 70 -11.27 -13.24 -0.09
C ARG A 70 -9.78 -13.07 0.22
N SER A 71 -9.09 -14.13 0.65
CA SER A 71 -7.63 -14.10 0.81
C SER A 71 -6.92 -13.84 -0.52
N GLN A 72 -7.35 -14.48 -1.61
CA GLN A 72 -6.78 -14.29 -2.94
C GLN A 72 -6.98 -12.86 -3.43
N TRP A 73 -8.22 -12.38 -3.40
CA TRP A 73 -8.54 -11.00 -3.77
C TRP A 73 -7.76 -9.97 -2.95
N LEU A 74 -7.67 -10.14 -1.62
CA LEU A 74 -6.88 -9.24 -0.77
C LEU A 74 -5.38 -9.31 -1.09
N SER A 75 -4.86 -10.49 -1.43
CA SER A 75 -3.43 -10.66 -1.75
C SER A 75 -3.08 -9.95 -3.06
N GLU A 76 -3.93 -10.10 -4.08
CA GLU A 76 -3.82 -9.35 -5.35
C GLU A 76 -3.91 -7.84 -5.09
N ARG A 77 -4.90 -7.41 -4.30
CA ARG A 77 -5.07 -5.99 -3.98
C ARG A 77 -3.86 -5.40 -3.26
N VAL A 78 -3.31 -6.09 -2.25
CA VAL A 78 -2.08 -5.67 -1.55
C VAL A 78 -0.89 -5.58 -2.52
N ALA A 79 -0.73 -6.56 -3.42
CA ALA A 79 0.35 -6.54 -4.41
C ALA A 79 0.23 -5.36 -5.39
N HIS A 80 -0.99 -5.08 -5.88
CA HIS A 80 -1.23 -3.94 -6.76
C HIS A 80 -1.00 -2.60 -6.05
N GLN A 81 -1.49 -2.44 -4.81
CA GLN A 81 -1.30 -1.24 -4.00
C GLN A 81 0.20 -0.99 -3.71
N LEU A 82 0.97 -2.03 -3.37
CA LEU A 82 2.42 -1.92 -3.18
C LEU A 82 3.14 -1.49 -4.46
N SER A 83 2.83 -2.12 -5.59
CA SER A 83 3.44 -1.79 -6.88
C SER A 83 3.18 -0.33 -7.25
N ALA A 84 1.93 0.13 -7.11
CA ALA A 84 1.56 1.51 -7.39
C ALA A 84 2.30 2.50 -6.47
N LEU A 85 2.38 2.22 -5.17
CA LEU A 85 3.12 3.07 -4.22
C LEU A 85 4.61 3.15 -4.55
N HIS A 86 5.24 2.04 -4.91
CA HIS A 86 6.64 2.04 -5.34
C HIS A 86 6.86 2.88 -6.59
N GLN A 87 5.98 2.76 -7.57
CA GLN A 87 6.06 3.54 -8.81
C GLN A 87 5.91 5.04 -8.51
N ALA A 88 4.93 5.42 -7.68
CA ALA A 88 4.69 6.81 -7.29
C ALA A 88 5.90 7.40 -6.59
N VAL A 89 6.37 6.73 -5.54
CA VAL A 89 7.54 7.17 -4.75
C VAL A 89 8.78 7.30 -5.63
N ARG A 90 9.05 6.32 -6.49
CA ARG A 90 10.19 6.36 -7.42
C ARG A 90 10.11 7.54 -8.38
N TRP A 91 8.93 7.84 -8.89
CA TRP A 91 8.73 8.98 -9.78
C TRP A 91 8.96 10.32 -9.07
N HIS A 92 8.50 10.45 -7.84
CA HIS A 92 8.76 11.65 -7.02
C HIS A 92 10.25 11.79 -6.65
N GLU A 93 10.93 10.69 -6.34
CA GLU A 93 12.38 10.69 -6.09
C GLU A 93 13.20 11.15 -7.29
N GLN A 94 12.75 10.87 -8.51
CA GLN A 94 13.43 11.29 -9.74
C GLN A 94 13.24 12.76 -10.08
N ARG A 95 12.28 13.44 -9.44
CA ARG A 95 11.92 14.84 -9.71
C ARG A 95 12.47 15.84 -8.68
N LEU A 96 13.06 15.35 -7.58
CA LEU A 96 13.82 16.13 -6.60
C LEU A 96 15.29 16.21 -6.99
#